data_AF-A0A1I8B979-F1
#
_entry.id   AF-A0A1I8B979-F1
#
_cell.length_a   1.000
_cell.length_b   1.000
_cell.length_c   1.000
_cell.angle_alpha   90.00
_cell.angle_beta   90.00
_cell.angle_gamma   90.00
#
_symmetry.space_group_name_H-M   'P 1'
#
loop_
_entity.id
_entity.type
_entity.pdbx_description
1 polymer ?
#
loop_
_entity_poly.entity_id
_entity_poly.type
_entity_poly.pdbx_seq_one_letter_code
_entity_poly.pdbx_strand_id
1 'polypeptide(L)'
;MTNDYNGLVNCDEPLLDKPIFKIPFTFAYVAVFLICLTGNLFTIVVICAHRSMRTATNFFLANLALADLLVAIFCILQNMLHLVHLDAQWPLGETLCKMYALILHLAPCAGIGILVCVSVEKYIAVLHPLLALKLLTPRFRSLMMAAIWICSLLANLPYYTTSKYREWPGGNLACTRGHLTDG
;
A
#
# COMPACT_ATOMS: atom_id res chain seq x y z
N MET A 1 34.23 36.77 -8.86
CA MET A 1 33.48 36.37 -7.65
C MET A 1 32.97 34.97 -7.87
N THR A 2 33.79 34.00 -7.49
CA THR A 2 33.53 32.57 -7.58
C THR A 2 33.45 32.02 -6.17
N ASN A 3 32.49 31.14 -5.93
CA ASN A 3 32.41 30.15 -4.85
C ASN A 3 31.91 30.63 -3.48
N ASP A 4 30.59 30.55 -3.26
CA ASP A 4 30.01 30.37 -1.91
C ASP A 4 28.79 29.39 -1.87
N TYR A 5 28.48 28.69 -2.97
CA TYR A 5 27.39 27.68 -2.99
C TYR A 5 27.85 26.25 -2.63
N ASN A 6 29.15 26.00 -2.50
CA ASN A 6 29.70 24.66 -2.24
C ASN A 6 29.94 24.34 -0.76
N GLY A 7 29.55 25.25 0.16
CA GLY A 7 29.90 25.16 1.59
C GLY A 7 28.75 24.98 2.58
N LEU A 8 27.48 25.00 2.14
CA LEU A 8 26.33 25.00 3.06
C LEU A 8 25.29 23.90 2.83
N VAL A 9 25.44 23.06 1.81
CA VAL A 9 24.65 21.82 1.72
C VAL A 9 25.45 20.69 2.37
N ASN A 10 25.69 20.83 3.68
CA ASN A 10 25.83 19.64 4.51
C ASN A 10 24.41 19.07 4.64
N CYS A 11 24.02 18.19 3.72
CA CYS A 11 22.97 17.25 4.03
C CYS A 11 23.49 16.46 5.23
N ASP A 12 23.03 16.78 6.44
CA ASP A 12 23.19 15.89 7.57
C ASP A 12 22.87 14.48 7.07
N GLU A 13 23.82 13.56 7.24
CA GLU A 13 23.64 12.14 6.93
C GLU A 13 22.23 11.73 7.37
N PRO A 14 21.37 11.24 6.45
CA PRO A 14 20.02 10.87 6.79
C PRO A 14 20.05 9.98 8.02
N LEU A 15 19.27 10.28 9.06
CA LEU A 15 19.27 9.47 10.29
C LEU A 15 19.04 7.97 10.01
N LEU A 16 18.37 7.65 8.89
CA LEU A 16 18.10 6.30 8.42
C LEU A 16 19.32 5.56 7.86
N ASP A 17 20.38 6.27 7.46
CA ASP A 17 21.64 5.66 6.98
C ASP A 17 22.58 5.27 8.13
N LYS A 18 22.35 5.82 9.33
CA LYS A 18 23.05 5.37 10.53
C LYS A 18 22.68 3.90 10.82
N PRO A 19 23.68 2.99 10.96
CA PRO A 19 23.42 1.56 11.10
C PRO A 19 22.56 1.23 12.33
N ILE A 20 22.66 2.05 13.37
CA ILE A 20 21.89 1.89 14.61
C ILE A 20 20.38 1.99 14.40
N PHE A 21 19.92 2.74 13.38
CA PHE A 21 18.50 2.84 13.01
C PHE A 21 18.19 1.94 11.81
N LYS A 22 19.06 1.89 10.80
CA LYS A 22 18.84 1.10 9.58
C LYS A 22 18.59 -0.38 9.84
N ILE A 23 19.41 -0.99 10.70
CA ILE A 23 19.37 -2.43 11.00
C ILE A 23 18.02 -2.81 11.64
N PRO A 24 17.57 -2.20 12.76
CA PRO A 24 16.29 -2.57 13.36
C PRO A 24 15.10 -2.29 12.44
N PHE A 25 15.11 -1.18 11.68
CA PHE A 25 14.05 -0.94 10.68
C PHE A 25 14.01 -2.03 9.61
N THR A 26 15.16 -2.45 9.09
CA THR A 26 15.23 -3.51 8.09
C THR A 26 14.64 -4.82 8.61
N PHE A 27 15.03 -5.24 9.82
CA PHE A 27 14.46 -6.43 10.46
C PHE A 27 12.95 -6.30 10.68
N ALA A 28 12.47 -5.14 11.12
CA ALA A 28 11.04 -4.88 11.30
C ALA A 28 10.27 -4.98 9.98
N TYR A 29 10.77 -4.36 8.90
CA TYR A 29 10.14 -4.45 7.57
C TYR A 29 10.10 -5.87 7.03
N VAL A 30 11.18 -6.66 7.22
CA VAL A 30 11.21 -8.08 6.83
C VAL A 30 10.19 -8.89 7.64
N ALA A 31 10.12 -8.68 8.96
CA ALA A 31 9.16 -9.38 9.81
C ALA A 31 7.71 -9.05 9.41
N VAL A 32 7.40 -7.76 9.24
CA VAL A 32 6.07 -7.31 8.80
C VAL A 32 5.74 -7.86 7.41
N PHE A 33 6.69 -7.87 6.47
CA PHE A 33 6.48 -8.46 5.15
C PHE A 33 6.07 -9.93 5.23
N LEU A 34 6.81 -10.75 5.98
CA LEU A 34 6.54 -12.18 6.12
C LEU A 34 5.20 -12.42 6.80
N ILE A 35 4.88 -11.68 7.87
CA ILE A 35 3.60 -11.78 8.58
C ILE A 35 2.45 -11.40 7.66
N CYS A 36 2.54 -10.24 7.00
CA CYS A 36 1.49 -9.76 6.08
C CYS A 36 1.29 -10.71 4.90
N LEU A 37 2.37 -11.21 4.30
CA LEU A 37 2.30 -12.11 3.16
C LEU A 37 1.65 -13.45 3.57
N THR A 38 2.18 -14.09 4.60
CA THR A 38 1.71 -15.42 5.03
C THR A 38 0.30 -15.37 5.61
N GLY A 39 0.00 -14.40 6.47
CA GLY A 39 -1.31 -14.27 7.12
C GLY A 39 -2.44 -13.94 6.15
N ASN A 40 -2.21 -13.00 5.23
CA ASN A 40 -3.24 -12.61 4.26
C ASN A 40 -3.41 -13.67 3.16
N LEU A 41 -2.32 -14.31 2.71
CA LEU A 41 -2.41 -15.42 1.77
C LEU A 41 -3.17 -16.60 2.39
N PHE A 42 -2.85 -16.97 3.63
CA PHE A 42 -3.56 -18.01 4.37
C PHE A 42 -5.06 -17.70 4.49
N THR A 43 -5.40 -16.44 4.81
CA THR A 43 -6.81 -15.99 4.88
C THR A 43 -7.55 -16.24 3.56
N ILE A 44 -6.96 -15.85 2.43
CA ILE A 44 -7.56 -16.09 1.11
C ILE A 44 -7.69 -17.59 0.83
N VAL A 45 -6.63 -18.37 1.08
CA VAL A 45 -6.61 -19.82 0.85
C VAL A 45 -7.70 -20.53 1.66
N VAL A 46 -7.84 -20.23 2.95
CA VAL A 46 -8.85 -20.86 3.82
C VAL A 46 -10.27 -20.55 3.35
N ILE A 47 -10.56 -19.30 2.98
CA ILE A 47 -11.87 -18.88 2.50
C ILE A 47 -12.21 -19.56 1.15
N CYS A 48 -11.21 -19.68 0.27
CA CYS A 48 -11.38 -20.35 -1.02
C CYS A 48 -11.52 -21.87 -0.88
N ALA A 49 -10.72 -22.51 -0.02
CA ALA A 49 -10.70 -23.96 0.17
C ALA A 49 -11.96 -24.48 0.89
N HIS A 50 -12.46 -23.74 1.90
CA HIS A 50 -13.60 -24.20 2.71
C HIS A 50 -14.89 -23.49 2.31
N ARG A 51 -15.80 -24.22 1.65
CA ARG A 51 -17.12 -23.69 1.25
C ARG A 51 -17.95 -23.18 2.43
N SER A 52 -17.82 -23.78 3.62
CA SER A 52 -18.48 -23.32 4.85
C SER A 52 -18.05 -21.92 5.28
N MET A 53 -16.84 -21.50 4.90
CA MET A 53 -16.27 -20.18 5.20
C MET A 53 -16.62 -19.12 4.16
N ARG A 54 -17.41 -19.42 3.12
CA ARG A 54 -17.81 -18.43 2.10
C ARG A 54 -19.02 -17.60 2.55
N THR A 55 -18.88 -16.95 3.70
CA THR A 55 -19.90 -16.10 4.32
C THR A 55 -19.78 -14.65 3.85
N ALA A 56 -20.78 -13.82 4.19
CA ALA A 56 -20.82 -12.41 3.84
C ALA A 56 -19.61 -11.63 4.38
N THR A 57 -19.28 -11.79 5.66
CA THR A 57 -18.11 -11.17 6.28
C THR A 57 -16.81 -11.66 5.69
N ASN A 58 -16.69 -12.97 5.40
CA ASN A 58 -15.46 -13.53 4.85
C ASN A 58 -15.18 -13.02 3.42
N PHE A 59 -16.20 -12.62 2.67
CA PHE A 59 -16.01 -11.93 1.40
C PHE A 59 -15.31 -10.56 1.58
N PHE A 60 -15.69 -9.79 2.60
CA PHE A 60 -15.00 -8.53 2.92
C PHE A 60 -13.58 -8.78 3.43
N LEU A 61 -13.38 -9.78 4.29
CA LEU A 61 -12.06 -10.17 4.77
C LEU A 61 -11.12 -10.60 3.64
N ALA A 62 -11.63 -11.30 2.63
CA ALA A 62 -10.84 -11.65 1.44
C ALA A 62 -10.41 -10.42 0.62
N ASN A 63 -11.28 -9.41 0.50
CA ASN A 63 -10.94 -8.14 -0.16
C ASN A 63 -9.93 -7.33 0.65
N LEU A 64 -10.05 -7.35 1.99
CA LEU A 64 -9.09 -6.71 2.87
C LEU A 64 -7.71 -7.38 2.76
N ALA A 65 -7.67 -8.72 2.80
CA ALA A 65 -6.46 -9.51 2.62
C ALA A 65 -5.80 -9.24 1.25
N LEU A 66 -6.59 -9.03 0.19
CA LEU A 66 -6.06 -8.61 -1.11
C LEU A 66 -5.41 -7.22 -1.04
N ALA A 67 -6.03 -6.25 -0.39
CA ALA A 67 -5.45 -4.91 -0.20
C ALA A 67 -4.13 -4.97 0.59
N ASP A 68 -4.08 -5.78 1.65
CA ASP A 68 -2.87 -5.98 2.46
C ASP A 68 -1.76 -6.69 1.67
N LEU A 69 -2.09 -7.65 0.81
CA LEU A 69 -1.12 -8.29 -0.08
C LEU A 69 -0.56 -7.30 -1.11
N LEU A 70 -1.38 -6.39 -1.65
CA LEU A 70 -0.88 -5.33 -2.53
C LEU A 70 0.12 -4.42 -1.78
N VAL A 71 -0.16 -4.05 -0.54
CA VAL A 71 0.78 -3.27 0.30
C VAL A 71 2.05 -4.07 0.58
N ALA A 72 1.93 -5.35 0.92
CA ALA A 72 3.09 -6.20 1.19
C ALA A 72 4.02 -6.30 -0.03
N ILE A 73 3.46 -6.59 -1.20
CA ILE A 73 4.23 -6.84 -2.42
C ILE A 73 4.77 -5.55 -3.03
N PHE A 74 3.97 -4.48 -3.10
CA PHE A 74 4.41 -3.26 -3.80
C PHE A 74 5.09 -2.25 -2.90
N CYS A 75 4.68 -2.15 -1.62
CA CYS A 75 5.20 -1.12 -0.73
C CYS A 75 6.27 -1.66 0.21
N ILE A 76 5.96 -2.73 0.94
CA ILE A 76 6.87 -3.25 1.97
C ILE A 76 8.10 -3.90 1.33
N LEU A 77 7.90 -4.78 0.34
CA LEU A 77 9.02 -5.39 -0.39
C LEU A 77 9.93 -4.34 -1.02
N GLN A 78 9.36 -3.31 -1.64
CA GLN A 78 10.15 -2.25 -2.25
C GLN A 78 10.94 -1.46 -1.22
N ASN A 79 10.33 -1.13 -0.07
CA ASN A 79 11.03 -0.45 1.01
C ASN A 79 12.16 -1.31 1.60
N MET A 80 11.93 -2.63 1.72
CA MET A 80 12.97 -3.57 2.12
C MET A 80 14.14 -3.59 1.12
N LEU A 81 13.86 -3.67 -0.19
CA LEU A 81 14.89 -3.64 -1.22
C LEU A 81 15.71 -2.35 -1.14
N HIS A 82 15.05 -1.21 -0.95
CA HIS A 82 15.72 0.07 -0.76
C HIS A 82 16.60 0.14 0.49
N LEU A 83 16.20 -0.49 1.60
CA LEU A 83 17.00 -0.53 2.82
C LEU A 83 18.22 -1.47 2.71
N VAL A 84 18.12 -2.54 1.92
CA VAL A 84 19.20 -3.52 1.73
C VAL A 84 20.22 -3.04 0.68
N HIS A 85 19.77 -2.34 -0.36
CA HIS A 85 20.66 -1.81 -1.40
C HIS A 85 21.25 -0.48 -0.95
N LEU A 86 22.57 -0.32 -1.09
CA LEU A 86 23.30 0.87 -0.63
C LEU A 86 23.21 2.05 -1.61
N ASP A 87 22.85 1.80 -2.86
CA ASP A 87 23.01 2.80 -3.93
C ASP A 87 21.87 3.82 -4.02
N ALA A 88 20.91 3.80 -3.08
CA ALA A 88 19.72 4.66 -3.05
C ALA A 88 18.90 4.73 -4.36
N GLN A 89 19.18 3.82 -5.31
CA GLN A 89 18.58 3.83 -6.64
C GLN A 89 17.27 3.04 -6.68
N TRP A 90 16.36 3.46 -7.56
CA TRP A 90 15.12 2.76 -7.87
C TRP A 90 15.38 1.69 -8.95
N PRO A 91 15.33 0.39 -8.61
CA PRO A 91 15.75 -0.66 -9.54
C PRO A 91 14.63 -1.19 -10.44
N LEU A 92 13.36 -0.82 -10.16
CA LEU A 92 12.18 -1.46 -10.75
C LEU A 92 11.61 -0.72 -11.97
N GLY A 93 12.30 0.31 -12.46
CA GLY A 93 11.88 1.10 -13.62
C GLY A 93 10.62 1.95 -13.42
N GLU A 94 10.20 2.64 -14.49
CA GLU A 94 9.16 3.68 -14.43
C GLU A 94 7.77 3.15 -14.06
N THR A 95 7.34 2.04 -14.66
CA THR A 95 5.99 1.50 -14.44
C THR A 95 5.79 1.14 -12.97
N LEU A 96 6.74 0.45 -12.35
CA LEU A 96 6.64 0.05 -10.95
C LEU A 96 6.78 1.26 -10.01
N CYS A 97 7.52 2.30 -10.38
CA CYS A 97 7.55 3.57 -9.63
C CYS A 97 6.15 4.20 -9.53
N LYS A 98 5.45 4.33 -10.67
CA LYS A 98 4.11 4.90 -10.71
C LYS A 98 3.08 4.01 -10.00
N MET A 99 3.19 2.68 -10.17
CA MET A 99 2.33 1.72 -9.48
C MET A 99 2.53 1.73 -7.96
N TYR A 100 3.79 1.80 -7.49
CA TYR A 100 4.10 1.94 -6.07
C TYR A 100 3.45 3.19 -5.48
N ALA A 101 3.62 4.34 -6.12
CA ALA A 101 3.02 5.58 -5.66
C ALA A 101 1.49 5.52 -5.63
N LEU A 102 0.85 4.90 -6.63
CA LEU A 102 -0.59 4.70 -6.64
C LEU A 102 -1.06 3.77 -5.50
N ILE A 103 -0.47 2.58 -5.40
CA ILE A 103 -0.89 1.53 -4.46
C ILE A 103 -0.68 1.96 -3.01
N LEU A 104 0.40 2.70 -2.73
CA LEU A 104 0.70 3.23 -1.40
C LEU A 104 -0.43 4.09 -0.83
N HIS A 105 -1.19 4.79 -1.68
CA HIS A 105 -2.34 5.60 -1.26
C HIS A 105 -3.68 4.88 -1.48
N LEU A 106 -3.80 4.12 -2.57
CA LEU A 106 -5.03 3.41 -2.92
C LEU A 106 -5.38 2.31 -1.92
N ALA A 107 -4.43 1.44 -1.58
CA ALA A 107 -4.71 0.24 -0.78
C ALA A 107 -5.14 0.57 0.66
N PRO A 108 -4.52 1.54 1.38
CA PRO A 108 -5.02 1.98 2.68
C PRO A 108 -6.42 2.59 2.62
N CYS A 109 -6.72 3.41 1.62
CA CYS A 109 -8.07 3.97 1.43
C CYS A 109 -9.12 2.87 1.20
N ALA A 110 -8.78 1.89 0.35
CA ALA A 110 -9.65 0.74 0.11
C ALA A 110 -9.84 -0.08 1.39
N GLY A 111 -8.76 -0.36 2.13
CA GLY A 111 -8.79 -1.10 3.40
C GLY A 111 -9.69 -0.44 4.45
N ILE A 112 -9.55 0.87 4.65
CA ILE A 112 -10.43 1.62 5.56
C ILE A 112 -11.89 1.53 5.10
N GLY A 113 -12.16 1.73 3.80
CA GLY A 113 -13.51 1.59 3.25
C GLY A 113 -14.11 0.20 3.49
N ILE A 114 -13.30 -0.86 3.32
CA ILE A 114 -13.71 -2.24 3.59
C ILE A 114 -14.01 -2.44 5.07
N LEU A 115 -13.16 -1.94 5.99
CA LEU A 115 -13.37 -2.03 7.44
C LEU A 115 -14.67 -1.33 7.88
N VAL A 116 -14.97 -0.17 7.30
CA VAL A 116 -16.24 0.52 7.51
C VAL A 116 -17.40 -0.35 7.05
N CYS A 117 -17.32 -0.96 5.86
CA CYS A 117 -18.36 -1.86 5.36
C CYS A 117 -18.56 -3.09 6.23
N VAL A 118 -17.48 -3.69 6.74
CA VAL A 118 -17.56 -4.81 7.70
C VAL A 118 -18.28 -4.36 8.96
N SER A 119 -17.95 -3.19 9.49
CA SER A 119 -18.58 -2.64 10.68
C SER A 119 -20.08 -2.39 10.48
N VAL A 120 -20.47 -1.82 9.34
CA VAL A 120 -21.88 -1.61 8.96
C VAL A 120 -22.61 -2.93 8.76
N GLU A 121 -21.99 -3.91 8.09
CA GLU A 121 -22.55 -5.25 7.91
C GLU A 121 -22.87 -5.89 9.28
N LYS A 122 -21.91 -5.87 10.20
CA LYS A 122 -22.09 -6.42 11.56
C LYS A 122 -23.15 -5.68 12.34
N TYR A 123 -23.17 -4.35 12.25
CA TYR A 123 -24.19 -3.52 12.88
C TYR A 123 -25.61 -3.92 12.42
N ILE A 124 -25.83 -3.99 11.10
CA ILE A 124 -27.14 -4.35 10.53
C ILE A 124 -27.52 -5.79 10.88
N ALA A 125 -26.57 -6.73 10.81
CA ALA A 125 -26.81 -8.13 11.13
C ALA A 125 -27.26 -8.36 12.59
N VAL A 126 -26.70 -7.58 13.53
CA VAL A 126 -27.02 -7.72 14.96
C VAL A 126 -28.30 -7.00 15.33
N LEU A 127 -28.48 -5.74 14.91
CA LEU A 127 -29.59 -4.91 15.37
C LEU A 127 -30.83 -4.97 14.48
N HIS A 128 -30.67 -5.34 13.20
CA HIS A 128 -31.76 -5.33 12.22
C HIS A 128 -31.77 -6.60 11.36
N PRO A 129 -32.03 -7.79 11.94
CA PRO A 129 -31.89 -9.08 11.25
C PRO A 129 -32.80 -9.24 10.02
N LEU A 130 -34.04 -8.72 10.07
CA LEU A 130 -34.95 -8.75 8.92
C LEU A 130 -34.46 -7.85 7.77
N LEU A 131 -33.81 -6.73 8.11
CA LEU A 131 -33.21 -5.83 7.14
C LEU A 131 -31.93 -6.46 6.54
N ALA A 132 -31.13 -7.13 7.38
CA ALA A 132 -29.93 -7.84 6.97
C ALA A 132 -30.23 -8.88 5.87
N LEU A 133 -31.30 -9.67 6.04
CA LEU A 133 -31.76 -10.65 5.05
C LEU A 133 -32.13 -10.03 3.69
N LYS A 134 -32.68 -8.81 3.70
CA LYS A 134 -33.11 -8.11 2.47
C LYS A 134 -31.99 -7.31 1.81
N LEU A 135 -31.17 -6.61 2.59
CA LEU A 135 -30.16 -5.68 2.08
C LEU A 135 -28.81 -6.35 1.80
N LEU A 136 -28.35 -7.25 2.70
CA LEU A 136 -27.02 -7.86 2.60
C LEU A 136 -27.03 -9.04 1.62
N THR A 137 -27.36 -8.74 0.37
CA THR A 137 -27.29 -9.71 -0.73
C THR A 137 -25.85 -9.79 -1.28
N PRO A 138 -25.45 -10.93 -1.90
CA PRO A 138 -24.13 -11.05 -2.53
C PRO A 138 -23.86 -9.97 -3.60
N ARG A 139 -24.90 -9.59 -4.36
CA ARG A 139 -24.83 -8.54 -5.37
C ARG A 139 -24.52 -7.18 -4.74
N PHE A 140 -25.24 -6.83 -3.66
CA PHE A 140 -25.02 -5.57 -2.96
C PHE A 140 -23.60 -5.49 -2.38
N ARG A 141 -23.10 -6.57 -1.75
CA ARG A 141 -21.71 -6.63 -1.27
C ARG A 141 -20.69 -6.44 -2.39
N SER A 142 -20.90 -7.10 -3.53
CA SER A 142 -20.00 -6.98 -4.69
C SER A 142 -19.98 -5.55 -5.22
N LEU A 143 -21.15 -4.88 -5.26
CA LEU A 143 -21.27 -3.48 -5.66
C LEU A 143 -20.56 -2.54 -4.67
N MET A 144 -20.70 -2.78 -3.35
CA MET A 144 -19.99 -2.00 -2.32
C MET A 144 -18.47 -2.11 -2.49
N MET A 145 -17.94 -3.31 -2.74
CA MET A 145 -16.51 -3.50 -2.99
C MET A 145 -16.07 -2.82 -4.28
N ALA A 146 -16.80 -3.00 -5.37
CA ALA A 146 -16.50 -2.34 -6.64
C ALA A 146 -16.47 -0.81 -6.47
N ALA A 147 -17.45 -0.24 -5.75
CA ALA A 147 -17.49 1.19 -5.45
C ALA A 147 -16.27 1.63 -4.63
N ILE A 148 -15.87 0.88 -3.59
CA ILE A 148 -14.69 1.23 -2.79
C ILE A 148 -13.42 1.21 -3.63
N TRP A 149 -13.20 0.18 -4.44
CA TRP A 149 -12.03 0.08 -5.31
C TRP A 149 -12.00 1.20 -6.35
N ILE A 150 -13.13 1.46 -7.02
CA ILE A 150 -13.23 2.52 -8.04
C ILE A 150 -13.03 3.89 -7.42
N CYS A 151 -13.72 4.21 -6.31
CA CYS A 151 -13.56 5.49 -5.62
C CYS A 151 -12.12 5.69 -5.12
N SER A 152 -11.51 4.65 -4.54
CA SER A 152 -10.12 4.70 -4.08
C SER A 152 -9.14 4.89 -5.24
N LEU A 153 -9.39 4.24 -6.38
CA LEU A 153 -8.58 4.40 -7.58
C LEU A 153 -8.70 5.82 -8.15
N LEU A 154 -9.93 6.32 -8.34
CA LEU A 154 -10.17 7.65 -8.89
C LEU A 154 -9.58 8.76 -8.00
N ALA A 155 -9.76 8.65 -6.68
CA ALA A 155 -9.23 9.63 -5.73
C ALA A 155 -7.69 9.67 -5.71
N ASN A 156 -7.04 8.54 -5.97
CA ASN A 156 -5.57 8.41 -5.89
C ASN A 156 -4.89 8.37 -7.26
N LEU A 157 -5.64 8.42 -8.37
CA LEU A 157 -5.10 8.46 -9.72
C LEU A 157 -4.08 9.60 -9.96
N PRO A 158 -4.23 10.80 -9.37
CA PRO A 158 -3.22 11.85 -9.50
C PRO A 158 -1.82 11.41 -9.02
N TYR A 159 -1.71 10.52 -8.03
CA TYR A 159 -0.40 10.02 -7.59
C TYR A 159 0.30 9.20 -8.68
N TYR A 160 -0.45 8.49 -9.52
CA TYR A 160 0.11 7.76 -10.66
C TYR A 160 0.66 8.71 -11.74
N THR A 161 -0.07 9.78 -12.06
CA THR A 161 0.29 10.71 -13.14
C THR A 161 1.38 11.71 -12.74
N THR A 162 1.38 12.13 -11.46
CA THR A 162 2.36 13.06 -10.92
C THR A 162 3.71 12.41 -10.61
N SER A 163 3.73 11.10 -10.30
CA SER A 163 4.98 10.39 -10.02
C SER A 163 5.90 10.34 -11.23
N LYS A 164 7.18 10.64 -11.03
CA LYS A 164 8.20 10.69 -12.08
C LYS A 164 9.32 9.71 -11.78
N TYR A 165 9.81 9.07 -12.84
CA TYR A 165 11.03 8.29 -12.84
C TYR A 165 12.09 9.12 -13.55
N ARG A 166 13.10 9.60 -12.83
CA ARG A 166 14.17 10.45 -13.38
C ARG A 166 15.51 10.11 -12.76
N GLU A 167 16.55 10.45 -13.49
CA GLU A 167 17.93 10.44 -13.00
C GLU A 167 18.16 11.68 -12.14
N TRP A 168 18.64 11.47 -10.91
CA TRP A 168 19.00 12.53 -9.98
C TRP A 168 20.43 13.03 -10.29
N PRO A 169 20.75 14.32 -10.08
CA PRO A 169 22.13 14.82 -10.19
C PRO A 169 23.08 13.98 -9.31
N GLY A 170 23.92 13.16 -9.96
CA GLY A 170 24.70 12.10 -9.32
C GLY A 170 24.59 10.72 -9.99
N GLY A 171 23.74 10.57 -11.02
CA GLY A 171 23.63 9.36 -11.84
C GLY A 171 22.69 8.28 -11.30
N ASN A 172 22.11 8.50 -10.11
CA ASN A 172 21.20 7.55 -9.48
C ASN A 172 19.77 7.73 -10.00
N LEU A 173 19.13 6.62 -10.37
CA LEU A 173 17.74 6.60 -10.80
C LEU A 173 16.82 6.69 -9.58
N ALA A 174 15.86 7.62 -9.59
CA ALA A 174 14.96 7.85 -8.47
C ALA A 174 13.48 7.88 -8.90
N CYS A 175 12.61 7.45 -7.99
CA CYS A 175 11.16 7.58 -8.10
C CYS A 175 10.71 8.76 -7.22
N THR A 176 10.37 9.89 -7.84
CA THR A 176 10.00 11.11 -7.12
C THR A 176 8.50 11.37 -7.20
N ARG A 177 7.92 11.87 -6.10
CA ARG A 177 6.58 12.46 -6.12
C ARG A 177 6.70 13.82 -6.79
N GLY A 178 5.88 14.08 -7.82
CA GLY A 178 6.01 15.23 -8.73
C GLY A 178 5.89 16.63 -8.15
N HIS A 179 5.87 16.80 -6.82
CA HIS A 179 5.85 18.11 -6.16
C HIS A 179 7.24 18.66 -5.83
N LEU A 180 8.31 17.88 -6.06
CA LEU A 180 9.68 18.32 -5.86
C LEU A 180 10.30 18.60 -7.24
N THR A 181 10.67 19.88 -7.43
CA THR A 181 11.49 20.48 -8.51
C THR A 181 10.80 20.79 -9.85
N ASP A 182 9.98 21.85 -9.86
CA ASP A 182 9.89 22.80 -10.99
C ASP A 182 10.60 24.10 -10.58
N GLY A 183 11.93 24.04 -10.40
CA GLY A 183 12.78 25.18 -10.05
C GLY A 183 14.16 25.02 -10.66
#